data_AF-A0A3P6SU67-F1
#
_entry.id   AF-A0A3P6SU67-F1
#
_cell.length_a   1.000
_cell.length_b   1.000
_cell.length_c   1.000
_cell.angle_alpha   90.00
_cell.angle_beta   90.00
_cell.angle_gamma   90.00
#
_symmetry.space_group_name_H-M   'P 1'
#
loop_
_entity.id
_entity.type
_entity.pdbx_description
1 polymer ?
#
loop_
_entity_poly.entity_id
_entity_poly.type
_entity_poly.pdbx_seq_one_letter_code
_entity_poly.pdbx_strand_id
1 'polypeptide(L)'
;MKLSPVRLGLEFGKLGKIYGQYKFTLAPNEQKVFKGLWQDAVVKVLRNTWFDRWYLWLPQGVVFYFMTKLCIKMNYEAYRKKPEDFINEGIPKDSK
;
A
#
# COMPACT_ATOMS: atom_id res chain seq x y z
N MET A 1 15.81 -7.54 -19.61
CA MET A 1 17.25 -7.83 -19.39
C MET A 1 17.35 -8.99 -18.40
N LYS A 2 18.07 -10.07 -18.73
CA LYS A 2 18.26 -11.19 -17.80
C LYS A 2 19.19 -10.76 -16.65
N LEU A 3 18.72 -10.88 -15.41
CA LEU A 3 19.48 -10.66 -14.18
C LEU A 3 20.44 -11.84 -14.01
N SER A 4 21.75 -11.58 -13.94
CA SER A 4 22.75 -12.58 -13.58
C SER A 4 23.67 -12.01 -12.48
N PRO A 5 24.21 -12.85 -11.58
CA PRO A 5 25.10 -12.40 -10.51
C PRO A 5 26.33 -11.63 -11.03
N VAL A 6 26.87 -12.08 -12.17
CA VAL A 6 28.00 -11.44 -12.87
C VAL A 6 27.66 -10.02 -13.33
N ARG A 7 26.40 -9.75 -13.71
CA ARG A 7 25.95 -8.40 -14.10
C ARG A 7 25.70 -7.47 -12.91
N LEU A 8 25.45 -8.01 -11.73
CA LEU A 8 25.19 -7.23 -10.51
C LEU A 8 26.48 -6.68 -9.88
N GLY A 9 27.65 -7.22 -10.25
CA GLY A 9 28.98 -6.76 -9.80
C GLY A 9 29.74 -5.89 -10.81
N LEU A 10 29.08 -5.38 -11.85
CA LEU A 10 29.74 -4.56 -12.87
C LEU A 10 30.05 -3.15 -12.35
N GLU A 11 31.31 -2.73 -12.50
CA GLU A 11 31.79 -1.39 -12.16
C GLU A 11 31.37 -0.34 -13.21
N PHE A 12 31.43 0.94 -12.81
CA PHE A 12 31.26 2.06 -13.73
C PHE A 12 32.23 1.92 -14.92
N GLY A 13 31.66 1.95 -16.14
CA GLY A 13 32.39 1.70 -17.40
C GLY A 13 32.08 0.36 -18.06
N LYS A 14 31.52 -0.63 -17.34
CA LYS A 14 31.12 -1.94 -17.91
C LYS A 14 29.59 -2.14 -18.00
N LEU A 15 28.81 -1.07 -17.80
CA LEU A 15 27.34 -1.11 -17.71
C LEU A 15 26.67 -1.30 -19.09
N GLY A 16 27.12 -0.59 -20.12
CA GLY A 16 26.51 -0.64 -21.45
C GLY A 16 27.12 0.38 -22.41
N LYS A 17 26.91 0.17 -23.71
CA LYS A 17 27.36 1.08 -24.77
C LYS A 17 26.20 2.02 -25.13
N ILE A 18 26.43 3.33 -25.00
CA ILE A 18 25.47 4.38 -25.38
C ILE A 18 26.20 5.32 -26.33
N TYR A 19 25.62 5.59 -27.50
CA TYR A 19 26.21 6.45 -28.54
C TYR A 19 25.34 7.69 -28.74
N GLY A 20 25.96 8.86 -28.95
CA GLY A 20 25.26 10.09 -29.35
C GLY A 20 24.47 10.82 -28.24
N GLN A 21 24.69 10.50 -26.96
CA GLN A 21 24.03 11.22 -25.86
C GLN A 21 24.90 12.38 -25.35
N TYR A 22 24.39 13.60 -25.47
CA TYR A 22 24.96 14.79 -24.84
C TYR A 22 24.13 15.17 -23.61
N LYS A 23 24.80 15.45 -22.49
CA LYS A 23 24.17 15.91 -21.25
C LYS A 23 24.78 17.24 -20.85
N PHE A 24 23.93 18.22 -20.57
CA PHE A 24 24.34 19.52 -20.07
C PHE A 24 23.86 19.67 -18.65
N THR A 25 24.77 20.03 -17.75
CA THR A 25 24.47 20.25 -16.33
C THR A 25 25.21 21.49 -15.86
N LEU A 26 24.53 22.34 -15.11
CA LEU A 26 25.16 23.49 -14.45
C LEU A 26 25.90 23.01 -13.20
N ALA A 27 26.93 23.75 -12.78
CA ALA A 27 27.63 23.45 -11.53
C ALA A 27 26.70 23.66 -10.32
N PRO A 28 26.85 22.89 -9.22
CA PRO A 28 25.90 22.94 -8.09
C PRO A 28 25.80 24.31 -7.40
N ASN A 29 26.88 25.09 -7.40
CA ASN A 29 26.96 26.45 -6.84
C ASN A 29 26.14 27.48 -7.64
N GLU A 30 25.90 27.23 -8.93
CA GLU A 30 25.11 28.10 -9.81
C GLU A 30 23.61 27.76 -9.77
N GLN A 31 23.25 26.64 -9.16
CA GLN A 31 21.87 26.18 -9.08
C GLN A 31 21.23 26.58 -7.75
N LYS A 32 19.96 27.00 -7.80
CA LYS A 32 19.14 27.17 -6.60
C LYS A 32 18.68 25.79 -6.12
N VAL A 33 19.04 25.43 -4.88
CA VAL A 33 18.72 24.13 -4.26
C VAL A 33 17.21 23.84 -4.25
N PHE A 34 16.39 24.84 -3.93
CA PHE A 34 14.93 24.70 -3.84
C PHE A 34 14.19 25.35 -5.01
N LYS A 35 14.77 25.32 -6.21
CA LYS A 35 14.09 25.83 -7.40
C LYS A 35 12.79 25.06 -7.62
N GLY A 36 11.66 25.78 -7.68
CA GLY A 36 10.37 25.17 -7.97
C GLY A 36 9.76 24.34 -6.84
N LEU A 37 10.24 24.47 -5.59
CA LEU A 37 9.79 23.62 -4.46
C LEU A 37 8.27 23.48 -4.36
N TRP A 38 7.51 24.56 -4.47
CA TRP A 38 6.05 24.47 -4.37
C TRP A 38 5.42 23.69 -5.54
N GLN A 39 5.80 23.97 -6.78
CA GLN A 39 5.25 23.29 -7.95
C GLN A 39 5.69 21.83 -8.02
N ASP A 40 6.97 21.56 -7.77
CA ASP A 40 7.55 20.24 -7.97
C ASP A 40 7.40 19.33 -6.75
N ALA A 41 7.59 19.86 -5.53
CA ALA A 41 7.51 19.03 -4.33
C ALA A 41 6.09 18.95 -3.77
N VAL A 42 5.25 19.98 -3.94
CA VAL A 42 3.90 19.98 -3.37
C VAL A 42 2.87 19.62 -4.44
N VAL A 43 2.77 20.42 -5.50
CA VAL A 43 1.69 20.26 -6.51
C VAL A 43 1.84 18.95 -7.28
N LYS A 44 3.03 18.63 -7.79
CA LYS A 44 3.25 17.36 -8.52
C LYS A 44 3.10 16.13 -7.62
N VAL A 45 3.61 16.16 -6.39
CA VAL A 45 3.50 15.02 -5.47
C VAL A 45 2.06 14.80 -5.06
N LEU A 46 1.33 15.87 -4.73
CA LEU A 46 -0.08 15.79 -4.38
C LEU A 46 -0.88 15.24 -5.57
N ARG A 47 -0.64 15.74 -6.78
CA ARG A 47 -1.31 15.22 -7.98
C ARG A 47 -1.03 13.75 -8.22
N ASN A 48 0.23 13.35 -8.19
CA ASN A 48 0.61 11.96 -8.41
C ASN A 48 0.03 11.02 -7.32
N THR A 49 0.00 11.45 -6.07
CA THR A 49 -0.41 10.59 -4.93
C THR A 49 -1.94 10.52 -4.79
N TRP A 50 -2.61 11.66 -4.89
CA TRP A 50 -4.04 11.79 -4.61
C TRP A 50 -4.92 11.75 -5.85
N PHE A 51 -4.44 12.16 -7.03
CA PHE A 51 -5.26 12.13 -8.25
C PHE A 51 -4.87 10.98 -9.17
N ASP A 52 -3.59 10.72 -9.36
CA ASP A 52 -3.16 9.69 -10.32
C ASP A 52 -3.12 8.29 -9.71
N ARG A 53 -3.05 8.16 -8.37
CA ARG A 53 -2.83 6.87 -7.68
C ARG A 53 -3.80 6.57 -6.54
N TRP A 54 -4.89 7.32 -6.39
CA TRP A 54 -5.86 7.10 -5.30
C TRP A 54 -6.46 5.69 -5.29
N TYR A 55 -6.67 5.10 -6.47
CA TYR A 55 -7.26 3.77 -6.62
C TYR A 55 -6.38 2.64 -6.07
N LEU A 56 -5.09 2.88 -5.84
CA LEU A 56 -4.20 1.86 -5.27
C LEU A 56 -4.45 1.65 -3.78
N TRP A 57 -4.82 2.70 -3.05
CA TRP A 57 -4.90 2.67 -1.58
C TRP A 57 -6.32 2.90 -1.04
N LEU A 58 -7.13 3.73 -1.70
CA LEU A 58 -8.46 4.10 -1.19
C LEU A 58 -9.43 2.90 -1.17
N PRO A 59 -9.55 2.09 -2.24
CA PRO A 59 -10.43 0.92 -2.21
C PRO A 59 -10.02 -0.08 -1.13
N GLN A 60 -8.72 -0.29 -0.94
CA GLN A 60 -8.20 -1.18 0.10
C GLN A 60 -8.63 -0.68 1.48
N GLY A 61 -8.43 0.62 1.78
CA GLY A 61 -8.85 1.22 3.04
C GLY A 61 -10.34 1.10 3.32
N VAL A 62 -11.18 1.33 2.30
CA VAL A 62 -12.64 1.21 2.40
C VAL A 62 -13.05 -0.24 2.69
N VAL A 63 -12.49 -1.21 1.96
CA VAL A 63 -12.78 -2.63 2.16
C VAL A 63 -12.38 -3.07 3.56
N PHE A 64 -11.18 -2.72 4.03
CA PHE A 64 -10.73 -3.05 5.38
C PHE A 64 -11.60 -2.43 6.48
N TYR A 65 -12.08 -1.20 6.28
CA TYR A 65 -12.99 -0.56 7.23
C TYR A 65 -14.33 -1.30 7.36
N PHE A 66 -14.93 -1.70 6.25
CA PHE A 66 -16.18 -2.46 6.30
C PHE A 66 -16.00 -3.88 6.84
N MET A 67 -14.90 -4.55 6.48
CA MET A 67 -14.57 -5.87 7.03
C MET A 67 -14.41 -5.82 8.55
N THR A 68 -13.68 -4.84 9.09
CA THR A 68 -13.49 -4.74 10.55
C THR A 68 -14.81 -4.49 11.28
N LYS A 69 -15.69 -3.63 10.75
CA LYS A 69 -17.03 -3.44 11.31
C LYS A 69 -17.86 -4.72 11.30
N LEU A 70 -17.84 -5.48 10.20
CA LEU A 70 -18.55 -6.75 10.11
C LEU A 70 -18.03 -7.76 11.12
N CYS A 71 -16.70 -7.93 11.21
CA CYS A 71 -16.08 -8.83 12.17
C CYS A 71 -16.46 -8.47 13.62
N ILE A 72 -16.43 -7.18 13.99
CA ILE A 72 -16.83 -6.74 15.34
C ILE A 72 -18.30 -7.09 15.62
N LYS A 73 -19.19 -6.86 14.65
CA LYS A 73 -20.62 -7.17 14.80
C LYS A 73 -20.85 -8.68 14.96
N MET A 74 -20.25 -9.48 14.09
CA MET A 74 -20.34 -10.95 14.15
C MET A 74 -19.74 -11.51 15.44
N ASN A 75 -18.63 -10.96 15.89
CA ASN A 75 -17.99 -11.35 17.14
C ASN A 75 -18.91 -11.08 18.34
N TYR A 76 -19.54 -9.90 18.37
CA TYR A 76 -20.52 -9.58 19.41
C TYR A 76 -21.73 -10.52 19.39
N GLU A 77 -22.27 -10.83 18.21
CA GLU A 77 -23.39 -11.76 18.05
C GLU A 77 -23.04 -13.20 18.44
N ALA A 78 -21.82 -13.65 18.13
CA ALA A 78 -21.35 -15.00 18.43
C ALA A 78 -21.14 -15.23 19.95
N TYR A 79 -20.61 -14.23 20.66
CA TYR A 79 -20.38 -14.35 22.11
C TYR A 79 -21.60 -14.01 22.96
N ARG A 80 -22.64 -13.42 22.37
CA ARG A 80 -23.89 -13.15 23.09
C ARG A 80 -24.66 -14.46 23.27
N LYS A 81 -24.82 -14.86 24.53
CA LYS A 81 -25.66 -16.00 24.93
C LYS A 81 -27.07 -15.83 24.36
N LYS A 82 -27.58 -16.85 23.65
CA LYS A 82 -28.94 -16.85 23.13
C LYS A 82 -29.86 -17.59 24.11
N PRO A 83 -31.06 -17.06 24.39
CA PRO A 83 -32.00 -17.72 25.31
C PRO A 83 -32.46 -19.10 24.80
N GLU A 84 -32.42 -19.31 23.48
CA GLU A 84 -32.78 -20.57 22.81
C GLU A 84 -31.95 -21.76 23.29
N ASP A 85 -30.66 -21.55 23.59
CA ASP A 85 -29.75 -22.60 24.02
C ASP A 85 -30.11 -23.15 25.42
N PHE A 86 -30.82 -22.35 26.24
CA PHE A 86 -31.15 -22.68 27.63
C PHE A 86 -32.53 -23.34 27.79
N ILE A 87 -33.35 -23.42 26.73
CA ILE A 87 -34.74 -23.89 26.83
C ILE A 87 -34.82 -25.37 27.27
N ASN A 88 -33.84 -26.19 26.88
CA ASN A 88 -33.84 -27.64 27.09
C ASN A 88 -32.85 -28.13 28.16
N GLU A 89 -32.15 -27.24 28.86
CA GLU A 89 -31.15 -27.64 29.87
C GLU A 89 -31.75 -28.33 31.10
N GLY A 90 -33.07 -28.24 31.30
CA GLY A 90 -33.80 -28.88 32.41
C GLY A 90 -34.46 -30.23 32.08
N ILE A 91 -34.37 -30.72 30.84
CA ILE A 91 -35.02 -31.98 30.42
C ILE A 91 -33.96 -33.09 30.41
N PRO A 92 -34.13 -34.18 31.17
CA PRO A 92 -33.19 -35.30 31.15
C PRO A 92 -33.10 -35.90 29.75
N LYS A 93 -31.86 -36.16 29.28
CA LYS A 93 -31.56 -36.68 27.93
C LYS A 93 -32.19 -38.05 27.62
N ASP A 94 -32.75 -38.74 28.63
CA ASP A 94 -33.27 -40.10 28.54
C ASP A 94 -34.79 -40.19 28.26
N SER A 95 -35.45 -39.07 27.94
CA SER A 95 -36.90 -39.04 27.63
C SER A 95 -37.18 -38.88 26.12
N LYS A 96 -36.57 -39.73 25.29
CA LYS A 96 -37.00 -39.95 23.90
C LYS A 96 -37.17 -41.42 23.61
#